data_AF-A0A258LEV1-F1
#
_entry.id   AF-A0A258LEV1-F1
#
_cell.length_a   1.000
_cell.length_b   1.000
_cell.length_c   1.000
_cell.angle_alpha   90.00
_cell.angle_beta   90.00
_cell.angle_gamma   90.00
#
_symmetry.space_group_name_H-M   'P 1'
#
loop_
_entity.id
_entity.type
_entity.pdbx_description
1 polymer ?
#
loop_
_entity_poly.entity_id
_entity_poly.type
_entity_poly.pdbx_seq_one_letter_code
_entity_poly.pdbx_strand_id
1 'polypeptide(L)'
;ASIWCFTLRLPWQCGADLFLRHLLDADAASNTLSWRWVAGLQTRGKHYVARAENIARYTRGRFNPVGELNETPAPLPSTTPEPPKPAPRPSAPLSGDVALLLHEDDLLPETLPMGCSRVVAIGGLAVPAGRSPSGCSLLTTEWTNGALADGLWRAAHHFNAPAQSITDIAAWAEATACEVVVTPYAPAGWTADRLVIIEDQLAARGIRLHRILRPWDQDRWPHATGGFFAFSASVSHLETVAGSAPDA
;
A
#
# COMPACT_ATOMS: atom_id res chain seq x y z
N ALA A 1 -17.53 -9.49 2.26
CA ALA A 1 -17.56 -9.36 0.79
C ALA A 1 -18.64 -10.23 0.10
N SER A 2 -18.62 -11.57 0.19
CA SER A 2 -19.55 -12.41 -0.60
C SER A 2 -21.05 -12.18 -0.27
N ILE A 3 -21.41 -12.16 1.02
CA ILE A 3 -22.76 -11.81 1.49
C ILE A 3 -23.20 -10.44 0.93
N TRP A 4 -22.32 -9.44 0.97
CA TRP A 4 -22.58 -8.09 0.45
C TRP A 4 -22.94 -8.09 -1.04
N CYS A 5 -22.13 -8.78 -1.86
CA CYS A 5 -22.32 -8.81 -3.30
C CYS A 5 -23.52 -9.66 -3.71
N PHE A 6 -23.73 -10.84 -3.09
CA PHE A 6 -24.61 -11.87 -3.65
C PHE A 6 -25.91 -12.09 -2.87
N THR A 7 -25.88 -11.94 -1.54
CA THR A 7 -27.09 -12.00 -0.71
C THR A 7 -27.77 -10.63 -0.66
N LEU A 8 -27.01 -9.59 -0.31
CA LEU A 8 -27.55 -8.23 -0.20
C LEU A 8 -27.66 -7.50 -1.55
N ARG A 9 -26.98 -8.01 -2.59
CA ARG A 9 -26.97 -7.42 -3.95
C ARG A 9 -26.52 -5.96 -3.98
N LEU A 10 -25.56 -5.62 -3.13
CA LEU A 10 -24.98 -4.28 -3.05
C LEU A 10 -23.76 -4.13 -3.98
N PRO A 11 -23.47 -2.92 -4.50
CA PRO A 11 -22.28 -2.67 -5.30
C PRO A 11 -21.01 -3.02 -4.52
N TRP A 12 -20.12 -3.81 -5.13
CA TRP A 12 -18.89 -4.26 -4.47
C TRP A 12 -17.97 -3.09 -4.12
N GLN A 13 -17.97 -2.03 -4.92
CA GLN A 13 -17.15 -0.82 -4.72
C GLN A 13 -17.49 -0.14 -3.40
N CYS A 14 -18.78 -0.05 -3.04
CA CYS A 14 -19.21 0.54 -1.77
C CYS A 14 -18.73 -0.30 -0.57
N GLY A 15 -18.69 -1.62 -0.71
CA GLY A 15 -18.15 -2.50 0.30
C GLY A 15 -16.63 -2.40 0.42
N ALA A 16 -15.93 -2.28 -0.71
CA ALA A 16 -14.49 -2.06 -0.75
C ALA A 16 -14.11 -0.71 -0.11
N ASP A 17 -14.86 0.35 -0.41
CA ASP A 17 -14.72 1.66 0.23
C ASP A 17 -14.93 1.57 1.75
N LEU A 18 -16.02 0.94 2.21
CA LEU A 18 -16.26 0.71 3.64
C LEU A 18 -15.07 0.02 4.30
N PHE A 19 -14.49 -1.00 3.67
CA PHE A 19 -13.32 -1.69 4.21
C PHE A 19 -12.10 -0.75 4.31
N LEU A 20 -11.78 0.01 3.26
CA LEU A 20 -10.64 0.95 3.30
C LEU A 20 -10.75 1.98 4.43
N ARG A 21 -11.98 2.43 4.72
CA ARG A 21 -12.24 3.44 5.76
C ARG A 21 -12.04 2.92 7.18
N HIS A 22 -12.12 1.62 7.40
CA HIS A 22 -12.21 1.04 8.75
C HIS A 22 -11.11 0.03 9.07
N LEU A 23 -10.44 -0.54 8.07
CA LEU A 23 -9.31 -1.42 8.30
C LEU A 23 -8.05 -0.63 8.69
N LEU A 24 -7.34 -1.13 9.71
CA LEU A 24 -6.05 -0.58 10.12
C LEU A 24 -4.98 -0.86 9.06
N ASP A 25 -5.03 -2.06 8.50
CA ASP A 25 -4.17 -2.62 7.45
C ASP A 25 -4.71 -2.36 6.03
N ALA A 26 -5.53 -1.32 5.85
CA ALA A 26 -6.10 -1.02 4.54
C ALA A 26 -5.00 -0.74 3.52
N ASP A 27 -4.96 -1.58 2.48
CA ASP A 27 -4.10 -1.43 1.31
C ASP A 27 -4.96 -1.30 0.05
N ALA A 28 -4.66 -0.31 -0.79
CA ALA A 28 -5.45 0.02 -1.97
C ALA A 28 -5.51 -1.15 -2.96
N ALA A 29 -4.39 -1.83 -3.18
CA ALA A 29 -4.29 -2.92 -4.14
C ALA A 29 -4.96 -4.19 -3.61
N SER A 30 -4.59 -4.64 -2.42
CA SER A 30 -5.05 -5.89 -1.81
C SER A 30 -6.55 -5.86 -1.51
N ASN A 31 -7.08 -4.74 -1.01
CA ASN A 31 -8.51 -4.62 -0.77
C ASN A 31 -9.30 -4.66 -2.09
N THR A 32 -8.91 -3.84 -3.07
CA THR A 32 -9.59 -3.79 -4.37
C THR A 32 -9.57 -5.14 -5.08
N LEU A 33 -8.40 -5.79 -5.14
CA LEU A 33 -8.26 -7.11 -5.78
C LEU A 33 -9.05 -8.19 -5.04
N SER A 34 -9.07 -8.17 -3.70
CA SER A 34 -9.84 -9.15 -2.91
C SER A 34 -11.33 -9.05 -3.19
N TRP A 35 -11.89 -7.83 -3.25
CA TRP A 35 -13.29 -7.64 -3.60
C TRP A 35 -13.61 -8.07 -5.04
N ARG A 36 -12.72 -7.76 -5.99
CA ARG A 36 -12.85 -8.23 -7.39
C ARG A 36 -12.80 -9.76 -7.50
N TRP A 37 -11.94 -10.43 -6.74
CA TRP A 37 -11.88 -11.90 -6.68
C TRP A 37 -13.17 -12.49 -6.14
N VAL A 38 -13.67 -11.98 -5.01
CA VAL A 38 -14.94 -12.43 -4.42
C VAL A 38 -16.08 -12.29 -5.41
N ALA A 39 -16.14 -11.19 -6.13
CA ALA A 39 -17.17 -10.90 -7.13
C ALA A 39 -17.06 -11.72 -8.43
N GLY A 40 -15.96 -12.46 -8.64
CA GLY A 40 -15.67 -13.17 -9.90
C GLY A 40 -15.22 -12.27 -11.06
N LEU A 41 -14.77 -11.06 -10.74
CA LEU A 41 -14.28 -10.06 -11.68
C LEU A 41 -12.79 -10.21 -11.98
N GLN A 42 -12.00 -10.72 -11.02
CA GLN A 42 -10.56 -10.90 -11.22
C GLN A 42 -10.25 -12.16 -12.03
N THR A 43 -10.77 -13.31 -11.59
CA THR A 43 -10.80 -14.52 -12.41
C THR A 43 -12.20 -14.71 -12.95
N ARG A 44 -12.38 -14.45 -14.24
CA ARG A 44 -13.69 -14.44 -14.91
C ARG A 44 -14.51 -15.69 -14.58
N GLY A 45 -15.67 -15.47 -13.97
CA GLY A 45 -16.64 -16.52 -13.61
C GLY A 45 -16.35 -17.26 -12.30
N LYS A 46 -15.17 -17.10 -11.71
CA LYS A 46 -14.80 -17.74 -10.43
C LYS A 46 -15.07 -16.78 -9.26
N HIS A 47 -16.31 -16.76 -8.81
CA HIS A 47 -16.75 -15.97 -7.65
C HIS A 47 -16.78 -16.83 -6.39
N TYR A 48 -16.65 -16.18 -5.23
CA TYR A 48 -16.69 -16.85 -3.93
C TYR A 48 -18.07 -16.71 -3.32
N VAL A 49 -18.71 -17.83 -3.00
CA VAL A 49 -20.06 -17.88 -2.43
C VAL A 49 -19.99 -18.19 -0.95
N ALA A 50 -20.59 -17.33 -0.12
CA ALA A 50 -20.74 -17.57 1.30
C ALA A 50 -21.66 -18.78 1.51
N ARG A 51 -21.24 -19.71 2.38
CA ARG A 51 -22.03 -20.90 2.74
C ARG A 51 -22.48 -20.82 4.18
N ALA A 52 -23.75 -21.12 4.45
CA ALA A 52 -24.29 -21.08 5.80
C ALA A 52 -23.55 -22.06 6.72
N GLU A 53 -23.24 -23.26 6.20
CA GLU A 53 -22.44 -24.28 6.89
C GLU A 53 -21.05 -23.75 7.28
N ASN A 54 -20.35 -23.08 6.36
CA ASN A 54 -19.03 -22.50 6.64
C ASN A 54 -19.13 -21.45 7.74
N ILE A 55 -20.13 -20.57 7.70
CA ILE A 55 -20.33 -19.55 8.72
C ILE A 55 -20.61 -20.20 10.08
N ALA A 56 -21.51 -21.19 10.14
CA ALA A 56 -21.78 -21.93 11.38
C ALA A 56 -20.52 -22.59 11.93
N ARG A 57 -19.75 -23.28 11.08
CA ARG A 57 -18.52 -23.97 11.46
C ARG A 57 -17.46 -22.99 11.98
N TYR A 58 -17.11 -21.97 11.20
CA TYR A 58 -16.01 -21.05 11.51
C TYR A 58 -16.36 -20.00 12.56
N THR A 59 -17.65 -19.86 12.91
CA THR A 59 -18.10 -19.03 14.04
C THR A 59 -18.47 -19.86 15.27
N ARG A 60 -18.20 -21.19 15.25
CA ARG A 60 -18.53 -22.15 16.33
C ARG A 60 -20.01 -22.07 16.75
N GLY A 61 -20.91 -21.95 15.78
CA GLY A 61 -22.35 -21.87 15.98
C GLY A 61 -22.88 -20.50 16.42
N ARG A 62 -22.03 -19.48 16.60
CA ARG A 62 -22.48 -18.12 16.95
C ARG A 62 -23.45 -17.54 15.91
N PHE A 63 -23.22 -17.86 14.63
CA PHE A 63 -24.11 -17.48 13.54
C PHE A 63 -24.48 -18.73 12.73
N ASN A 64 -25.78 -18.90 12.43
CA ASN A 64 -26.28 -20.03 11.66
C ASN A 64 -27.32 -19.56 10.61
N PRO A 65 -26.88 -18.90 9.53
CA PRO A 65 -27.76 -18.20 8.59
C PRO A 65 -28.37 -19.14 7.52
N VAL A 66 -28.76 -20.35 7.92
CA VAL A 66 -29.37 -21.33 7.00
C VAL A 66 -30.68 -20.76 6.46
N GLY A 67 -30.82 -20.75 5.14
CA GLY A 67 -31.97 -20.16 4.45
C GLY A 67 -31.94 -18.63 4.32
N GLU A 68 -30.94 -17.96 4.89
CA GLU A 68 -30.80 -16.49 4.82
C GLU A 68 -29.82 -16.04 3.72
N LEU A 69 -29.03 -16.96 3.16
CA LEU A 69 -27.99 -16.66 2.18
C LEU A 69 -28.41 -17.03 0.76
N ASN A 70 -27.96 -16.24 -0.20
CA ASN A 70 -27.94 -16.66 -1.61
C ASN A 70 -26.72 -17.56 -1.84
N GLU A 71 -26.92 -18.87 -1.76
CA GLU A 71 -25.86 -19.89 -1.91
C GLU A 71 -25.68 -20.38 -3.37
N THR A 72 -26.46 -19.88 -4.32
CA THR A 72 -26.35 -20.19 -5.75
C THR A 72 -26.38 -18.95 -6.65
N PRO A 73 -25.59 -17.89 -6.35
CA PRO A 73 -25.57 -16.70 -7.18
C PRO A 73 -24.85 -16.95 -8.51
N ALA A 74 -25.15 -16.10 -9.49
CA ALA A 74 -24.31 -15.94 -10.66
C ALA A 74 -23.13 -14.98 -10.35
N PRO A 75 -21.97 -15.13 -11.02
CA PRO A 75 -20.89 -14.15 -10.92
C PRO A 75 -21.35 -12.77 -11.43
N LEU A 76 -20.71 -11.71 -10.94
CA LEU A 76 -20.98 -10.38 -11.51
C LEU A 76 -20.53 -10.30 -12.98
N PRO A 77 -21.19 -9.48 -13.81
CA PRO A 77 -20.80 -9.27 -15.19
C PRO A 77 -19.32 -8.88 -15.30
N SER A 78 -18.61 -9.55 -16.20
CA SER A 78 -17.16 -9.35 -16.35
C SER A 78 -16.86 -7.93 -16.81
N THR A 79 -15.80 -7.35 -16.23
CA THR A 79 -15.19 -6.11 -16.71
C THR A 79 -13.84 -6.46 -17.32
N THR A 80 -13.43 -5.73 -18.36
CA THR A 80 -12.07 -5.88 -18.91
C THR A 80 -11.08 -5.41 -17.84
N PRO A 81 -10.16 -6.27 -17.38
CA PRO A 81 -9.13 -5.85 -16.44
C PRO A 81 -8.19 -4.85 -17.11
N GLU A 82 -7.67 -3.91 -16.33
CA GLU A 82 -6.58 -3.06 -16.80
C GLU A 82 -5.34 -3.90 -17.14
N PRO A 83 -4.58 -3.52 -18.18
CA PRO A 83 -3.35 -4.21 -18.50
C PRO A 83 -2.34 -4.04 -17.34
N PRO A 84 -1.49 -5.07 -17.09
CA PRO A 84 -0.42 -4.94 -16.12
C PRO A 84 0.48 -3.74 -16.44
N LYS A 85 0.83 -2.97 -15.40
CA LYS A 85 1.81 -1.88 -15.53
C LYS A 85 3.22 -2.47 -15.41
N PRO A 86 4.16 -2.08 -16.30
CA PRO A 86 5.55 -2.51 -16.17
C PRO A 86 6.15 -2.00 -14.86
N ALA A 87 7.14 -2.72 -14.35
CA ALA A 87 7.91 -2.26 -13.20
C ALA A 87 8.53 -0.88 -13.52
N PRO A 88 8.55 0.06 -12.55
CA PRO A 88 9.26 1.31 -12.70
C PRO A 88 10.73 1.06 -13.00
N ARG A 89 11.33 1.90 -13.84
CA ARG A 89 12.78 1.83 -14.06
C ARG A 89 13.47 2.35 -12.80
N PRO A 90 14.47 1.63 -12.26
CA PRO A 90 15.28 2.17 -11.17
C PRO A 90 15.92 3.48 -11.60
N SER A 91 15.91 4.44 -10.69
CA SER A 91 16.61 5.70 -10.89
C SER A 91 18.11 5.50 -10.66
N ALA A 92 18.94 6.36 -11.26
CA ALA A 92 20.39 6.32 -11.05
C ALA A 92 20.74 6.54 -9.56
N PRO A 93 21.82 5.91 -9.04
CA PRO A 93 22.26 6.13 -7.67
C PRO A 93 22.49 7.62 -7.39
N LEU A 94 22.07 8.06 -6.22
CA LEU A 94 22.31 9.41 -5.74
C LEU A 94 23.58 9.48 -4.89
N SER A 95 24.14 10.69 -4.81
CA SER A 95 25.27 11.03 -3.96
C SER A 95 25.10 12.44 -3.41
N GLY A 96 25.67 12.70 -2.24
CA GLY A 96 25.59 14.02 -1.58
C GLY A 96 24.42 14.13 -0.61
N ASP A 97 24.07 15.36 -0.25
CA ASP A 97 23.07 15.64 0.76
C ASP A 97 21.65 15.55 0.18
N VAL A 98 20.78 14.83 0.89
CA VAL A 98 19.38 14.62 0.50
C VAL A 98 18.44 14.80 1.70
N ALA A 99 17.20 15.20 1.42
CA ALA A 99 16.11 15.16 2.39
C ALA A 99 15.27 13.89 2.17
N LEU A 100 14.92 13.16 3.23
CA LEU A 100 14.12 11.94 3.13
C LEU A 100 12.65 12.23 3.47
N LEU A 101 11.74 11.89 2.56
CA LEU A 101 10.31 11.92 2.77
C LEU A 101 9.78 10.50 3.02
N LEU A 102 9.27 10.25 4.22
CA LEU A 102 8.53 9.04 4.57
C LEU A 102 7.03 9.22 4.36
N HIS A 103 6.37 8.13 4.01
CA HIS A 103 4.93 8.11 3.82
C HIS A 103 4.30 6.80 4.29
N GLU A 104 3.00 6.82 4.55
CA GLU A 104 2.29 5.69 5.18
C GLU A 104 2.29 4.37 4.39
N ASP A 105 2.55 4.40 3.07
CA ASP A 105 2.67 3.19 2.25
C ASP A 105 3.96 2.40 2.53
N ASP A 106 5.00 3.06 3.07
CA ASP A 106 6.29 2.45 3.36
C ASP A 106 7.01 3.18 4.51
N LEU A 107 7.05 2.51 5.65
CA LEU A 107 7.66 3.00 6.88
C LEU A 107 8.88 2.16 7.29
N LEU A 108 9.58 1.53 6.33
CA LEU A 108 10.82 0.77 6.57
C LEU A 108 12.06 1.49 5.98
N PRO A 109 12.42 2.68 6.50
CA PRO A 109 13.51 3.51 5.99
C PRO A 109 14.90 2.84 6.01
N GLU A 110 15.16 1.97 6.99
CA GLU A 110 16.47 1.39 7.29
C GLU A 110 16.99 0.46 6.19
N THR A 111 16.08 0.05 5.31
CA THR A 111 16.38 -0.84 4.17
C THR A 111 16.44 -0.10 2.84
N LEU A 112 16.25 1.23 2.84
CA LEU A 112 16.32 2.00 1.61
C LEU A 112 17.77 2.00 1.09
N PRO A 113 17.99 1.70 -0.21
CA PRO A 113 19.32 1.72 -0.81
C PRO A 113 19.80 3.16 -1.04
N MET A 114 20.22 3.84 0.03
CA MET A 114 20.63 5.25 0.01
C MET A 114 21.96 5.50 -0.71
N GLY A 115 22.72 4.44 -1.03
CA GLY A 115 24.02 4.54 -1.69
C GLY A 115 25.01 5.38 -0.88
N CYS A 116 25.62 6.38 -1.52
CA CYS A 116 26.54 7.33 -0.87
C CYS A 116 25.85 8.64 -0.44
N SER A 117 24.52 8.65 -0.37
CA SER A 117 23.76 9.85 0.02
C SER A 117 23.77 10.03 1.53
N ARG A 118 23.87 11.27 1.99
CA ARG A 118 23.74 11.65 3.40
C ARG A 118 22.37 12.28 3.62
N VAL A 119 21.56 11.67 4.50
CA VAL A 119 20.26 12.24 4.88
C VAL A 119 20.49 13.38 5.86
N VAL A 120 20.01 14.59 5.53
CA VAL A 120 20.19 15.77 6.39
C VAL A 120 18.92 16.19 7.14
N ALA A 121 17.75 15.74 6.65
CA ALA A 121 16.46 15.99 7.26
C ALA A 121 15.46 14.92 6.84
N ILE A 122 14.49 14.64 7.70
CA ILE A 122 13.45 13.63 7.48
C ILE A 122 12.08 14.27 7.71
N GLY A 123 11.22 14.15 6.71
CA GLY A 123 9.82 14.59 6.76
C GLY A 123 8.90 13.38 6.67
N GLY A 124 7.82 13.37 7.44
CA GLY A 124 6.83 12.30 7.40
C GLY A 124 5.46 12.81 7.02
N LEU A 125 4.81 12.16 6.05
CA LEU A 125 3.47 12.50 5.60
C LEU A 125 2.55 11.28 5.64
N ALA A 126 1.45 11.41 6.38
CA ALA A 126 0.31 10.49 6.32
C ALA A 126 -0.92 11.24 5.82
N VAL A 127 -1.72 10.58 5.00
CA VAL A 127 -2.94 11.11 4.38
C VAL A 127 -4.08 10.09 4.51
N PRO A 128 -4.42 9.63 5.73
CA PRO A 128 -5.41 8.56 5.90
C PRO A 128 -6.81 8.97 5.43
N ALA A 129 -7.11 10.27 5.38
CA ALA A 129 -8.32 10.80 4.76
C ALA A 129 -8.38 10.60 3.24
N GLY A 130 -7.23 10.38 2.57
CA GLY A 130 -7.14 10.07 1.15
C GLY A 130 -7.62 8.66 0.78
N ARG A 131 -7.82 7.77 1.77
CA ARG A 131 -8.29 6.38 1.56
C ARG A 131 -9.63 6.29 0.84
N SER A 132 -10.47 7.31 0.99
CA SER A 132 -11.82 7.37 0.44
C SER A 132 -12.25 8.82 0.30
N PRO A 133 -13.15 9.15 -0.67
CA PRO A 133 -13.82 10.45 -0.72
C PRO A 133 -14.55 10.81 0.59
N SER A 134 -14.92 9.83 1.42
CA SER A 134 -15.58 10.04 2.71
C SER A 134 -14.61 10.07 3.90
N GLY A 135 -13.30 10.15 3.65
CA GLY A 135 -12.27 10.05 4.69
C GLY A 135 -12.14 8.64 5.26
N CYS A 136 -11.56 8.50 6.45
CA CYS A 136 -11.48 7.22 7.15
C CYS A 136 -11.90 7.38 8.62
N SER A 137 -11.99 6.26 9.34
CA SER A 137 -12.36 6.27 10.75
C SER A 137 -11.29 6.95 11.62
N LEU A 138 -11.71 7.46 12.78
CA LEU A 138 -10.78 8.05 13.75
C LEU A 138 -9.70 7.04 14.17
N LEU A 139 -10.10 5.80 14.46
CA LEU A 139 -9.18 4.72 14.83
C LEU A 139 -8.12 4.47 13.74
N THR A 140 -8.53 4.45 12.47
CA THR A 140 -7.61 4.31 11.33
C THR A 140 -6.66 5.51 11.21
N THR A 141 -7.17 6.72 11.45
CA THR A 141 -6.37 7.95 11.40
C THR A 141 -5.30 7.94 12.49
N GLU A 142 -5.69 7.64 13.73
CA GLU A 142 -4.78 7.54 14.88
C GLU A 142 -3.72 6.46 14.67
N TRP A 143 -4.14 5.27 14.21
CA TRP A 143 -3.22 4.17 13.90
C TRP A 143 -2.17 4.57 12.86
N THR A 144 -2.60 5.18 11.76
CA THR A 144 -1.71 5.56 10.65
C THR A 144 -0.72 6.64 11.09
N ASN A 145 -1.18 7.64 11.84
CA ASN A 145 -0.32 8.67 12.41
C ASN A 145 0.67 8.11 13.44
N GLY A 146 0.24 7.14 14.25
CA GLY A 146 1.11 6.43 15.19
C GLY A 146 2.19 5.62 14.49
N ALA A 147 1.83 4.90 13.42
CA ALA A 147 2.78 4.17 12.60
C ALA A 147 3.80 5.12 11.93
N LEU A 148 3.34 6.26 11.40
CA LEU A 148 4.24 7.28 10.84
C LEU A 148 5.20 7.83 11.90
N ALA A 149 4.71 8.11 13.11
CA ALA A 149 5.54 8.61 14.21
C ALA A 149 6.62 7.59 14.61
N ASP A 150 6.29 6.31 14.67
CA ASP A 150 7.25 5.22 14.87
C ASP A 150 8.29 5.17 13.73
N GLY A 151 7.84 5.22 12.48
CA GLY A 151 8.72 5.25 11.31
C GLY A 151 9.68 6.43 11.32
N LEU A 152 9.21 7.63 11.67
CA LEU A 152 10.04 8.83 11.83
C LEU A 152 11.06 8.68 12.95
N TRP A 153 10.65 8.13 14.09
CA TRP A 153 11.56 7.88 15.21
C TRP A 153 12.68 6.93 14.79
N ARG A 154 12.35 5.79 14.17
CA ARG A 154 13.36 4.83 13.69
C ARG A 154 14.28 5.44 12.63
N ALA A 155 13.73 6.21 11.70
CA ALA A 155 14.50 6.89 10.67
C ALA A 155 15.50 7.90 11.25
N ALA A 156 15.07 8.69 12.24
CA ALA A 156 15.92 9.65 12.93
C ALA A 156 17.14 8.96 13.57
N HIS A 157 16.92 7.83 14.22
CA HIS A 157 17.98 7.04 14.85
C HIS A 157 18.91 6.41 13.82
N HIS A 158 18.34 5.83 12.75
CA HIS A 158 19.13 5.14 11.73
C HIS A 158 20.01 6.09 10.93
N PHE A 159 19.48 7.25 10.52
CA PHE A 159 20.20 8.22 9.69
C PHE A 159 20.91 9.32 10.48
N ASN A 160 20.69 9.39 11.79
CA ASN A 160 21.20 10.46 12.66
C ASN A 160 20.83 11.87 12.12
N ALA A 161 19.55 12.05 11.76
CA ALA A 161 19.01 13.27 11.16
C ALA A 161 17.70 13.70 11.84
N PRO A 162 17.40 15.02 11.88
CA PRO A 162 16.15 15.50 12.46
C PRO A 162 14.94 15.01 11.67
N ALA A 163 13.95 14.46 12.37
CA ALA A 163 12.71 13.95 11.79
C ALA A 163 11.48 14.68 12.35
N GLN A 164 10.52 14.99 11.48
CA GLN A 164 9.26 15.61 11.88
C GLN A 164 8.11 15.19 10.96
N SER A 165 6.89 15.17 11.51
CA SER A 165 5.68 15.13 10.68
C SER A 165 5.52 16.47 9.97
N ILE A 166 5.16 16.44 8.69
CA ILE A 166 5.07 17.64 7.86
C ILE A 166 3.67 17.80 7.28
N THR A 167 3.26 19.05 7.11
CA THR A 167 1.99 19.43 6.45
C THR A 167 2.25 20.19 5.15
N ASP A 168 3.25 21.07 5.13
CA ASP A 168 3.72 21.79 3.95
C ASP A 168 5.06 21.20 3.46
N ILE A 169 4.97 20.34 2.45
CA ILE A 169 6.14 19.67 1.86
C ILE A 169 7.09 20.65 1.17
N ALA A 170 6.58 21.70 0.54
CA ALA A 170 7.40 22.63 -0.24
C ALA A 170 8.22 23.50 0.71
N ALA A 171 7.57 24.08 1.73
CA ALA A 171 8.26 24.88 2.74
C ALA A 171 9.27 24.04 3.53
N TRP A 172 8.92 22.81 3.90
CA TRP A 172 9.85 21.89 4.56
C TRP A 172 11.06 21.59 3.67
N ALA A 173 10.85 21.22 2.40
CA ALA A 173 11.94 20.85 1.50
C ALA A 173 12.89 22.03 1.24
N GLU A 174 12.38 23.24 1.06
CA GLU A 174 13.22 24.44 0.90
C GLU A 174 14.09 24.71 2.12
N ALA A 175 13.55 24.52 3.33
CA ALA A 175 14.29 24.71 4.56
C ALA A 175 15.45 23.72 4.74
N THR A 176 15.44 22.59 4.02
CA THR A 176 16.56 21.62 4.04
C THR A 176 17.76 22.06 3.19
N ALA A 177 17.58 23.02 2.28
CA ALA A 177 18.56 23.40 1.26
C ALA A 177 19.05 22.25 0.36
N CYS A 178 18.34 21.11 0.32
CA CYS A 178 18.65 20.01 -0.59
C CYS A 178 18.03 20.24 -1.98
N GLU A 179 18.79 19.87 -3.02
CA GLU A 179 18.27 19.85 -4.40
C GLU A 179 17.38 18.63 -4.68
N VAL A 180 17.43 17.62 -3.80
CA VAL A 180 16.74 16.34 -3.98
C VAL A 180 16.04 15.92 -2.69
N VAL A 181 14.75 15.62 -2.82
CA VAL A 181 13.98 14.87 -1.83
C VAL A 181 13.90 13.41 -2.30
N VAL A 182 14.33 12.48 -1.46
CA VAL A 182 14.21 11.04 -1.71
C VAL A 182 13.00 10.47 -0.98
N THR A 183 12.32 9.49 -1.55
CA THR A 183 11.17 8.82 -0.93
C THR A 183 11.06 7.39 -1.43
N PRO A 184 10.57 6.42 -0.63
CA PRO A 184 10.22 5.10 -1.17
C PRO A 184 9.22 5.19 -2.32
N TYR A 185 9.24 4.19 -3.21
CA TYR A 185 8.28 4.10 -4.30
C TYR A 185 6.92 3.58 -3.79
N ALA A 186 5.85 4.37 -3.91
CA ALA A 186 4.48 3.91 -3.66
C ALA A 186 3.84 3.35 -4.96
N PRO A 187 3.46 2.05 -5.01
CA PRO A 187 2.95 1.40 -6.23
C PRO A 187 1.62 1.93 -6.75
N ALA A 188 0.67 2.19 -5.87
CA ALA A 188 -0.70 2.55 -6.19
C ALA A 188 -1.40 3.21 -4.99
N GLY A 189 -2.62 3.70 -5.21
CA GLY A 189 -3.47 4.23 -4.15
C GLY A 189 -3.19 5.69 -3.80
N TRP A 190 -3.81 6.14 -2.72
CA TRP A 190 -3.86 7.56 -2.34
C TRP A 190 -2.49 8.17 -2.02
N THR A 191 -1.53 7.37 -1.53
CA THR A 191 -0.15 7.81 -1.34
C THR A 191 0.54 8.06 -2.68
N ALA A 192 0.41 7.14 -3.64
CA ALA A 192 0.96 7.30 -4.98
C ALA A 192 0.37 8.52 -5.69
N ASP A 193 -0.95 8.73 -5.59
CA ASP A 193 -1.64 9.91 -6.13
C ASP A 193 -1.13 11.20 -5.47
N ARG A 194 -0.89 11.18 -4.15
CA ARG A 194 -0.34 12.34 -3.43
C ARG A 194 1.10 12.64 -3.85
N LEU A 195 1.92 11.62 -4.11
CA LEU A 195 3.30 11.80 -4.56
C LEU A 195 3.38 12.51 -5.92
N VAL A 196 2.40 12.33 -6.81
CA VAL A 196 2.33 13.09 -8.08
C VAL A 196 2.17 14.59 -7.79
N ILE A 197 1.27 14.95 -6.89
CA ILE A 197 1.06 16.36 -6.50
C ILE A 197 2.31 16.93 -5.82
N ILE A 198 2.95 16.13 -4.95
CA ILE A 198 4.19 16.53 -4.26
C ILE A 198 5.32 16.77 -5.25
N GLU A 199 5.45 15.93 -6.28
CA GLU A 199 6.46 16.10 -7.32
C GLU A 199 6.30 17.43 -8.05
N ASP A 200 5.08 17.80 -8.43
CA ASP A 200 4.79 19.10 -9.05
C ASP A 200 5.12 20.28 -8.10
N GLN A 201 4.80 20.14 -6.81
CA GLN A 201 5.08 21.16 -5.79
C GLN A 201 6.57 21.38 -5.58
N LEU A 202 7.37 20.30 -5.56
CA LEU A 202 8.82 20.36 -5.40
C LEU A 202 9.49 20.89 -6.68
N ALA A 203 9.04 20.46 -7.86
CA ALA A 203 9.55 20.91 -9.14
C ALA A 203 9.37 22.43 -9.33
N ALA A 204 8.25 22.99 -8.84
CA ALA A 204 8.01 24.43 -8.84
C ALA A 204 9.03 25.24 -8.01
N ARG A 205 9.78 24.59 -7.10
CA ARG A 205 10.87 25.19 -6.31
C ARG A 205 12.26 24.74 -6.79
N GLY A 206 12.35 24.05 -7.92
CA GLY A 206 13.62 23.52 -8.45
C GLY A 206 14.16 22.31 -7.67
N ILE A 207 13.33 21.67 -6.82
CA ILE A 207 13.71 20.50 -6.03
C ILE A 207 13.21 19.25 -6.75
N ARG A 208 14.08 18.25 -6.92
CA ARG A 208 13.72 17.00 -7.58
C ARG A 208 13.18 15.99 -6.56
N LEU A 209 12.05 15.37 -6.86
CA LEU A 209 11.60 14.18 -6.13
C LEU A 209 12.24 12.94 -6.76
N HIS A 210 12.90 12.13 -5.95
CA HIS A 210 13.50 10.88 -6.36
C HIS A 210 12.86 9.71 -5.62
N ARG A 211 12.14 8.87 -6.37
CA ARG A 211 11.44 7.70 -5.84
C ARG A 211 12.34 6.46 -5.91
N ILE A 212 12.68 5.91 -4.76
CA ILE A 212 13.56 4.75 -4.63
C ILE A 212 12.73 3.47 -4.72
N LEU A 213 12.98 2.68 -5.77
CA LEU A 213 12.47 1.32 -5.88
C LEU A 213 13.50 0.37 -5.24
N ARG A 214 13.08 -0.50 -4.33
CA ARG A 214 14.00 -1.44 -3.70
C ARG A 214 14.39 -2.57 -4.66
N PRO A 215 15.58 -3.18 -4.50
CA PRO A 215 16.02 -4.29 -5.35
C PRO A 215 15.02 -5.45 -5.36
N TRP A 216 14.47 -5.81 -4.19
CA TRP A 216 13.51 -6.91 -4.13
C TRP A 216 12.20 -6.61 -4.86
N ASP A 217 11.77 -5.34 -4.91
CA ASP A 217 10.60 -4.93 -5.67
C ASP A 217 10.92 -4.98 -7.17
N GLN A 218 12.07 -4.48 -7.57
CA GLN A 218 12.56 -4.55 -8.96
C GLN A 218 12.58 -6.00 -9.46
N ASP A 219 13.07 -6.94 -8.66
CA ASP A 219 13.19 -8.34 -9.05
C ASP A 219 11.83 -9.06 -9.05
N ARG A 220 10.95 -8.76 -8.10
CA ARG A 220 9.69 -9.50 -7.91
C ARG A 220 8.52 -8.94 -8.72
N TRP A 221 8.49 -7.64 -9.00
CA TRP A 221 7.38 -6.99 -9.69
C TRP A 221 7.03 -7.63 -11.06
N PRO A 222 8.00 -7.98 -11.93
CA PRO A 222 7.70 -8.63 -13.21
C PRO A 222 6.95 -9.96 -13.07
N HIS A 223 7.04 -10.60 -11.91
CA HIS A 223 6.40 -11.88 -11.62
C HIS A 223 4.99 -11.73 -11.01
N ALA A 224 4.58 -10.52 -10.61
CA ALA A 224 3.26 -10.23 -10.03
C ALA A 224 2.13 -10.22 -11.08
N THR A 225 2.01 -11.30 -11.84
CA THR A 225 1.07 -11.46 -12.98
C THR A 225 -0.22 -12.20 -12.60
N GLY A 226 -0.33 -12.70 -11.37
CA GLY A 226 -1.44 -13.54 -10.93
C GLY A 226 -1.64 -13.53 -9.42
N GLY A 227 -2.36 -14.54 -8.92
CA GLY A 227 -2.61 -14.69 -7.48
C GLY A 227 -1.35 -15.10 -6.70
N PHE A 228 -1.42 -14.96 -5.37
CA PHE A 228 -0.30 -15.19 -4.45
C PHE A 228 0.45 -16.51 -4.68
N PHE A 229 -0.25 -17.64 -4.88
CA PHE A 229 0.42 -18.93 -5.06
C PHE A 229 1.26 -19.00 -6.35
N ALA A 230 0.75 -18.46 -7.45
CA ALA A 230 1.49 -18.40 -8.71
C ALA A 230 2.69 -17.46 -8.59
N PHE A 231 2.48 -16.30 -7.96
CA PHE A 231 3.54 -15.34 -7.66
C PHE A 231 4.63 -15.97 -6.78
N SER A 232 4.26 -16.54 -5.63
CA SER A 232 5.16 -17.17 -4.67
C SER A 232 6.00 -18.27 -5.30
N ALA A 233 5.39 -19.14 -6.13
CA ALA A 233 6.13 -20.16 -6.87
C ALA A 233 7.16 -19.53 -7.83
N SER A 234 6.78 -18.48 -8.56
CA SER A 234 7.65 -17.82 -9.53
C SER A 234 8.82 -17.05 -8.91
N VAL A 235 8.71 -16.58 -7.67
CA VAL A 235 9.78 -15.83 -6.98
C VAL A 235 10.55 -16.66 -5.96
N SER A 236 10.20 -17.93 -5.78
CA SER A 236 10.81 -18.83 -4.77
C SER A 236 12.32 -19.05 -4.95
N HIS A 237 12.83 -18.83 -6.16
CA HIS A 237 14.25 -18.94 -6.51
C HIS A 237 15.03 -17.64 -6.30
N LEU A 238 14.34 -16.52 -6.07
CA LEU A 238 14.97 -15.24 -5.77
C LEU A 238 15.37 -15.27 -4.29
N GLU A 239 16.66 -15.10 -4.00
CA GLU A 239 17.18 -15.10 -2.65
C GLU A 239 16.35 -14.19 -1.73
N THR A 240 16.08 -14.67 -0.52
CA THR A 240 15.45 -13.86 0.52
C THR A 240 16.46 -12.80 0.92
N VAL A 241 16.34 -11.59 0.38
CA VAL A 241 17.05 -10.42 0.93
C VAL A 241 16.39 -10.08 2.27
N ALA A 242 16.77 -10.83 3.29
CA ALA A 242 16.65 -10.44 4.68
C ALA A 242 17.94 -10.91 5.35
N GLY A 243 18.79 -9.95 5.73
CA GLY A 243 19.92 -10.18 6.61
C GLY A 243 19.46 -10.50 8.03
N SER A 244 18.73 -11.59 8.19
CA SER A 244 18.49 -12.25 9.48
C SER A 244 18.99 -13.69 9.34
N ALA A 245 20.15 -13.94 9.93
CA ALA A 245 20.56 -15.30 10.26
C ALA A 245 19.41 -15.97 11.04
N PRO A 246 19.08 -17.24 10.78
CA PRO A 246 18.19 -17.96 11.66
C PRO A 246 18.93 -18.12 13.00
N ASP A 247 18.37 -17.51 14.05
CA ASP A 247 18.78 -17.82 15.41
C ASP A 247 18.68 -19.33 15.63
N ALA A 248 19.78 -19.90 16.12
CA ALA A 248 19.91 -21.28 16.56
C ALA A 248 19.24 -21.51 17.91
#